data_AF-X1FKV9-F1
#
_entry.id   AF-X1FKV9-F1
#
_cell.length_a   1.000
_cell.length_b   1.000
_cell.length_c   1.000
_cell.angle_alpha   90.00
_cell.angle_beta   90.00
_cell.angle_gamma   90.00
#
_symmetry.space_group_name_H-M   'P 1'
#
loop_
_entity.id
_entity.type
_entity.pdbx_description
1 polymer ?
#
loop_
_entity_poly.entity_id
_entity_poly.type
_entity_poly.pdbx_seq_one_letter_code
_entity_poly.pdbx_strand_id
1 'polypeptide(L)'
;MLLPEREKNYYKIYVRAEVTTASTLTVTYQTDIADPAEVTATLTTLKDQWYVLDLPDSVTGRAIKLKFGVDNKYAVTFKGYMIQFSVEALKV
;
A
#
# COMPACT_ATOMS: atom_id res chain seq x y z
N MET A 1 -6.48 -23.79 22.23
CA MET A 1 -5.85 -23.70 20.90
C MET A 1 -6.21 -22.34 20.35
N LEU A 2 -5.28 -21.37 20.40
CA LEU A 2 -5.51 -20.04 19.81
C LEU A 2 -5.60 -20.24 18.30
N LEU A 3 -6.77 -19.97 17.71
CA LEU A 3 -6.90 -19.89 16.26
C LEU A 3 -5.86 -18.88 15.76
N PRO A 4 -5.12 -19.18 14.68
CA PRO A 4 -4.15 -18.24 14.14
C PRO A 4 -4.90 -16.95 13.84
N GLU A 5 -4.55 -15.88 14.56
CA GLU A 5 -5.09 -14.54 14.34
C GLU A 5 -4.76 -14.19 12.90
N ARG A 6 -5.78 -14.27 12.04
CA ARG A 6 -5.67 -13.88 10.65
C ARG A 6 -5.55 -12.37 10.67
N GLU A 7 -4.31 -11.87 10.74
CA GLU A 7 -3.98 -10.43 10.66
C GLU A 7 -4.92 -9.78 9.66
N LYS A 8 -5.74 -8.88 10.18
CA LYS A 8 -6.93 -8.41 9.46
C LYS A 8 -6.51 -7.13 8.76
N ASN A 9 -5.65 -7.28 7.75
CA ASN A 9 -5.22 -6.15 6.93
C ASN A 9 -6.45 -5.61 6.20
N TYR A 10 -6.94 -4.45 6.62
CA TYR A 10 -8.11 -3.79 6.03
C TYR A 10 -7.82 -3.30 4.61
N TYR A 11 -6.57 -2.93 4.32
CA TYR A 11 -6.12 -2.47 3.01
C TYR A 11 -4.74 -3.02 2.66
N LYS A 12 -4.62 -3.59 1.46
CA LYS A 12 -3.34 -3.88 0.80
C LYS A 12 -3.29 -3.10 -0.51
N ILE A 13 -2.19 -2.39 -0.71
CA ILE A 13 -1.95 -1.61 -1.93
C ILE A 13 -0.89 -2.34 -2.74
N TYR A 14 -1.26 -2.72 -3.95
CA TYR A 14 -0.35 -3.31 -4.92
C TYR A 14 0.03 -2.24 -5.94
N VAL A 15 1.32 -2.01 -6.13
CA VAL A 15 1.83 -1.05 -7.12
C VAL A 15 2.73 -1.79 -8.10
N ARG A 16 2.40 -1.74 -9.38
CA ARG A 16 3.27 -2.28 -10.43
C ARG A 16 4.21 -1.19 -10.91
N ALA A 17 5.51 -1.43 -10.73
CA ALA A 17 6.53 -0.49 -11.12
C ALA A 17 7.69 -1.20 -11.82
N GLU A 18 8.15 -0.61 -12.91
CA GLU A 18 9.43 -0.95 -13.54
C GLU A 18 10.50 0.02 -13.06
N VAL A 19 11.60 -0.52 -12.57
CA VAL A 19 12.60 0.23 -11.81
C VAL A 19 13.95 0.11 -12.50
N THR A 20 14.54 1.24 -12.88
CA THR A 20 15.86 1.29 -13.53
C THR A 20 17.00 1.44 -12.52
N THR A 21 16.74 2.10 -11.38
CA THR A 21 17.71 2.29 -10.28
C THR A 21 16.98 2.13 -8.94
N ALA A 22 17.67 1.60 -7.92
CA ALA A 22 17.10 1.45 -6.58
C ALA A 22 16.49 2.77 -6.10
N SER A 23 15.29 2.70 -5.57
CA SER A 23 14.52 3.87 -5.14
C SER A 23 13.56 3.45 -4.02
N THR A 24 12.98 4.44 -3.34
CA THR A 24 11.94 4.21 -2.34
C THR A 24 10.60 4.63 -2.94
N LEU A 25 9.62 3.74 -2.85
CA LEU A 25 8.23 4.07 -3.09
C LEU A 25 7.60 4.48 -1.76
N THR A 26 7.17 5.73 -1.67
CA THR A 26 6.41 6.26 -0.53
C THR A 26 4.96 6.39 -0.94
N VAL A 27 4.07 5.77 -0.17
CA VAL A 27 2.62 5.89 -0.35
C VAL A 27 2.06 6.64 0.84
N THR A 28 1.69 7.89 0.62
CA THR A 28 0.91 8.65 1.59
C THR A 28 -0.55 8.25 1.44
N TYR A 29 -1.17 7.79 2.52
CA TYR A 29 -2.57 7.41 2.57
C TYR A 29 -3.32 8.23 3.63
N GLN A 30 -4.58 8.53 3.37
CA GLN A 30 -5.46 9.22 4.31
C GLN A 30 -6.87 8.61 4.21
N THR A 31 -7.43 8.17 5.35
CA THR A 31 -8.83 7.75 5.42
C THR A 31 -9.73 8.94 5.75
N ASP A 32 -11.05 8.76 5.67
CA ASP A 32 -12.03 9.79 6.00
C ASP A 32 -12.06 10.18 7.48
N ILE A 33 -11.52 9.33 8.36
CA ILE A 33 -11.57 9.48 9.82
C ILE A 33 -10.21 9.75 10.46
N ALA A 34 -9.11 9.67 9.71
CA ALA A 34 -7.76 9.76 10.24
C ALA A 34 -6.89 10.78 9.50
N ASP A 35 -5.84 11.23 10.17
CA ASP A 35 -4.81 12.07 9.58
C ASP A 35 -3.99 11.30 8.52
N PRO A 36 -3.35 12.01 7.57
CA PRO A 36 -2.47 11.39 6.59
C PRO A 36 -1.31 10.65 7.25
N ALA A 37 -1.04 9.44 6.78
CA ALA A 37 0.08 8.62 7.19
C ALA A 37 0.84 8.08 5.96
N GLU A 38 2.00 7.49 6.17
CA GLU A 38 2.87 7.03 5.09
C GLU A 38 3.31 5.59 5.31
N VAL A 39 3.42 4.84 4.21
CA VAL A 39 4.04 3.53 4.15
C VAL A 39 5.05 3.52 3.02
N THR A 40 6.20 2.90 3.25
CA THR A 40 7.30 2.86 2.28
C THR A 40 7.61 1.44 1.85
N ALA A 41 7.98 1.26 0.58
CA ALA A 41 8.52 0.02 0.06
C ALA A 41 9.82 0.28 -0.71
N THR A 42 10.80 -0.58 -0.51
CA THR A 42 12.06 -0.53 -1.27
C THR A 42 11.85 -1.11 -2.66
N LEU A 43 12.17 -0.33 -3.68
CA LEU A 43 12.09 -0.75 -5.08
C LEU A 43 13.39 -1.45 -5.50
N THR A 44 13.26 -2.64 -6.06
CA THR A 44 14.40 -3.44 -6.52
C THR A 44 14.85 -2.96 -7.90
N THR A 45 16.16 -2.76 -8.06
CA THR A 45 16.76 -2.31 -9.33
C THR A 45 16.57 -3.33 -10.47
N LEU A 46 16.33 -2.85 -11.69
CA LEU A 46 16.18 -3.63 -12.92
C LEU A 46 15.09 -4.71 -12.82
N LYS A 47 13.97 -4.39 -12.15
CA LYS A 47 12.81 -5.28 -12.02
C LYS A 47 11.53 -4.55 -12.41
N ASP A 48 10.68 -5.25 -13.16
CA ASP A 48 9.24 -4.96 -13.30
C ASP A 48 8.48 -5.98 -12.47
N GLN A 49 7.90 -5.54 -11.36
CA GLN A 49 7.19 -6.41 -10.44
C GLN A 49 6.08 -5.66 -9.70
N TRP A 50 5.26 -6.45 -9.02
CA TRP A 50 4.26 -5.94 -8.08
C TRP A 50 4.91 -5.75 -6.71
N TYR A 51 4.83 -4.53 -6.19
CA TYR A 51 5.20 -4.19 -4.83
C TYR A 51 3.95 -4.17 -3.96
N VAL A 52 4.02 -4.85 -2.82
CA VAL A 52 2.91 -4.94 -1.87
C VAL A 52 3.21 -4.01 -0.70
N LEU A 53 2.27 -3.11 -0.41
CA LEU A 53 2.28 -2.27 0.77
C LEU A 53 1.08 -2.65 1.62
N ASP A 54 1.36 -3.31 2.73
CA ASP A 54 0.37 -3.65 3.75
C ASP A 54 0.15 -2.43 4.63
N LEU A 55 -1.09 -1.91 4.65
CA LEU A 55 -1.45 -0.86 5.59
C LEU A 55 -1.70 -1.49 6.98
N PRO A 56 -1.43 -0.76 8.08
CA PRO A 56 -1.73 -1.25 9.42
C PRO A 56 -3.19 -1.66 9.59
N ASP A 57 -3.46 -2.65 10.43
CA ASP A 57 -4.80 -3.14 10.76
C ASP A 57 -5.71 -2.08 11.39
N SER A 58 -5.15 -1.00 11.92
CA SER A 58 -5.90 0.14 12.43
C SER A 58 -6.47 1.05 11.35
N VAL A 59 -6.09 0.85 10.08
CA VAL A 59 -6.53 1.70 8.97
C VAL A 59 -7.93 1.27 8.53
N THR A 60 -8.93 1.89 9.14
CA THR A 60 -10.34 1.73 8.79
C THR A 60 -10.88 3.00 8.15
N GLY A 61 -11.79 2.89 7.19
CA GLY A 61 -12.42 4.05 6.57
C GLY A 61 -13.42 3.65 5.48
N ARG A 62 -14.29 4.59 5.09
CA ARG A 62 -15.22 4.40 3.96
C ARG A 62 -14.62 4.88 2.65
N ALA A 63 -13.66 5.80 2.75
CA ALA A 63 -12.90 6.33 1.64
C ALA A 63 -11.42 6.38 2.01
N ILE A 64 -10.56 6.16 1.02
CA ILE A 64 -9.11 6.29 1.16
C ILE A 64 -8.58 7.15 0.02
N LYS A 65 -7.74 8.12 0.36
CA LYS A 65 -6.97 8.91 -0.60
C LYS A 65 -5.55 8.37 -0.62
N LEU A 66 -5.01 8.13 -1.80
CA LEU A 66 -3.66 7.61 -2.00
C LEU A 66 -2.85 8.59 -2.84
N LYS A 67 -1.61 8.82 -2.42
CA LYS A 67 -0.63 9.59 -3.18
C LYS A 67 0.68 8.79 -3.25
N PHE A 68 1.07 8.45 -4.46
CA PHE A 68 2.32 7.76 -4.74
C PHE A 68 3.45 8.78 -4.96
N GLY A 69 4.55 8.60 -4.25
CA GLY A 69 5.77 9.38 -4.36
C GLY A 69 6.99 8.48 -4.52
N VAL A 70 7.99 8.96 -5.25
CA VAL A 70 9.30 8.31 -5.39
C VAL A 70 10.39 9.36 -5.26
N ASP A 71 11.51 8.97 -4.64
CA ASP A 71 12.65 9.88 -4.43
C ASP A 71 13.26 10.34 -5.76
N ASN A 72 13.30 9.44 -6.76
CA ASN A 72 13.75 9.73 -8.11
C ASN A 72 12.70 9.35 -9.16
N LYS A 73 12.01 10.37 -9.70
CA LYS A 73 10.97 10.21 -10.73
C LYS A 73 11.46 9.60 -12.05
N TYR A 74 12.76 9.64 -12.34
CA TYR A 74 13.33 9.06 -13.57
C TYR A 74 13.75 7.61 -13.37
N ALA A 75 13.81 7.12 -12.13
CA ALA A 75 14.20 5.76 -11.80
C ALA A 75 13.05 4.76 -11.89
N VAL A 76 11.81 5.23 -12.00
CA VAL A 76 10.60 4.40 -11.83
C VAL A 76 9.54 4.76 -12.85
N THR A 77 9.03 3.73 -13.55
CA THR A 77 7.87 3.82 -14.42
C THR A 77 6.70 3.09 -13.77
N PHE A 78 5.66 3.83 -13.37
CA PHE A 78 4.44 3.25 -12.83
C PHE A 78 3.58 2.67 -13.94
N LYS A 79 3.19 1.40 -13.80
CA LYS A 79 2.36 0.68 -14.78
C LYS A 79 0.92 0.46 -14.31
N GLY A 80 0.66 0.64 -13.02
CA GLY A 80 -0.68 0.53 -12.47
C GLY A 80 -0.67 0.27 -10.97
N TYR A 81 -1.86 0.22 -10.38
CA TYR A 81 -2.05 -0.12 -8.98
C TYR A 81 -3.34 -0.94 -8.81
N MET A 82 -3.41 -1.72 -7.73
CA MET A 82 -4.62 -2.41 -7.29
C MET A 82 -4.76 -2.22 -5.78
N ILE A 83 -6.01 -2.14 -5.32
CA ILE A 83 -6.31 -2.02 -3.88
C ILE A 83 -7.14 -3.24 -3.53
N GLN A 84 -6.65 -4.03 -2.59
CA GLN A 84 -7.42 -5.08 -1.95
C GLN A 84 -7.87 -4.58 -0.59
N PHE A 85 -9.16 -4.69 -0.31
CA PHE A 85 -9.71 -4.34 0.99
C PHE A 85 -10.57 -5.47 1.54
N SER A 86 -10.65 -5.56 2.86
CA SER A 86 -11.57 -6.46 3.54
C SER A 86 -12.77 -5.67 4.06
N VAL A 87 -13.98 -6.09 3.68
CA VAL A 87 -15.20 -5.55 4.28
C VAL A 87 -15.36 -6.11 5.69
N GLU A 88 -15.62 -5.25 6.67
CA GLU A 88 -16.08 -5.71 7.98
C GLU A 88 -17.33 -6.55 7.77
N ALA A 89 -17.30 -7.83 8.17
CA ALA A 89 -18.52 -8.52 8.47
C ALA A 89 -19.26 -7.68 9.53
N LEU A 90 -20.51 -7.31 9.24
CA LEU A 90 -21.39 -6.61 10.17
C LEU A 90 -21.21 -7.25 11.55
N LYS A 91 -20.73 -6.49 12.54
CA LYS A 91 -20.86 -6.90 13.94
C LYS A 91 -22.36 -6.85 14.24
N VAL A 92 -23.04 -7.98 14.06
CA VAL A 92 -24.36 -8.25 14.62
C VAL A 92 -24.17 -8.65 16.08
#